data_AF-A0A1H5NHI1-F1
#
_entry.id   AF-A0A1H5NHI1-F1
#
_cell.length_a   1.000
_cell.length_b   1.000
_cell.length_c   1.000
_cell.angle_alpha   90.00
_cell.angle_beta   90.00
_cell.angle_gamma   90.00
#
_symmetry.space_group_name_H-M   'P 1'
#
loop_
_entity.id
_entity.type
_entity.pdbx_description
1 polymer ?
#
loop_
_entity_poly.entity_id
_entity_poly.type
_entity_poly.pdbx_seq_one_letter_code
_entity_poly.pdbx_strand_id
1 'polypeptide(L)'
;MRRRVTPVPARAGAAAAALVLAGAGVLLGTAAGTAQAAEVSYATHCVPPAGVADPIDGTTKVEITAPATAKVGDTVDVTWKFVQAASKNPDIIDLPANTVQPSGTVKAAGAQTADVALQGPRENPAIPKGGDMVLSDMTGSLKLTSPGEVTLTPDAYTVNAYGTNTVCTPTGTVEKAATIEVSGSGSSGSASPSGTTPASASPSGSASPSDSASASSSASASASDGTGSGQTDFTGKEVDIPYACKTPIGDKSATSPVQINAKKDGGNFALTVQFNGSVMDSPADIPAGSVKPSMEVVLGGADKGTVHVEGPTNSSAIKSGDPIEIPDLTGTYKPGASGESTLSPGVLTVEALGTTTTCTPTRTEVSLTLDTTQQASGASGSSTSGGSSSSSSSTGGLAETGDSSNGALKALGLVAGTAILLGGAVFTFMPRKRTR
;
A
#
# COMPACT_ATOMS: atom_id res chain seq x y z
N MET A 1 -16.92 -56.93 73.36
CA MET A 1 -17.87 -56.22 72.47
C MET A 1 -17.23 -56.05 71.10
N ARG A 2 -18.06 -56.02 70.05
CA ARG A 2 -17.75 -56.41 68.67
C ARG A 2 -16.77 -55.49 67.91
N ARG A 3 -16.01 -56.14 67.03
CA ARG A 3 -15.25 -55.62 65.87
C ARG A 3 -16.07 -54.69 64.95
N ARG A 4 -15.40 -53.72 64.32
CA ARG A 4 -15.31 -53.49 62.85
C ARG A 4 -14.10 -52.57 62.57
N VAL A 5 -12.97 -53.08 62.07
CA VAL A 5 -12.59 -53.43 60.68
C VAL A 5 -11.74 -52.30 60.04
N THR A 6 -10.44 -52.62 59.96
CA THR A 6 -9.29 -52.25 59.10
C THR A 6 -9.59 -52.00 57.59
N PRO A 7 -8.63 -51.64 56.67
CA PRO A 7 -7.15 -51.62 56.78
C PRO A 7 -6.37 -50.45 56.08
N VAL A 8 -5.06 -50.47 56.36
CA VAL A 8 -3.86 -49.84 55.72
C VAL A 8 -3.38 -50.75 54.53
N PRO A 9 -2.22 -50.65 53.81
CA PRO A 9 -1.37 -49.58 53.19
C PRO A 9 -1.15 -49.79 51.65
N ALA A 10 -0.27 -49.00 51.00
CA ALA A 10 0.98 -49.45 50.31
C ALA A 10 1.50 -48.38 49.32
N ARG A 11 2.76 -47.89 49.47
CA ARG A 11 3.98 -48.15 48.64
C ARG A 11 3.91 -47.57 47.21
N ALA A 12 4.93 -46.98 46.57
CA ALA A 12 6.39 -47.02 46.64
C ALA A 12 6.96 -45.71 46.01
N GLY A 13 8.13 -45.21 46.38
CA GLY A 13 9.45 -45.54 45.78
C GLY A 13 9.85 -44.47 44.74
N ALA A 14 10.66 -43.45 45.07
CA ALA A 14 12.13 -43.41 45.11
C ALA A 14 12.82 -43.66 43.75
N ALA A 15 13.45 -42.61 43.19
CA ALA A 15 14.71 -42.70 42.44
C ALA A 15 15.35 -41.31 42.30
N ALA A 16 16.55 -41.18 42.87
CA ALA A 16 17.49 -40.09 42.67
C ALA A 16 18.39 -40.38 41.46
N ALA A 17 18.82 -39.35 40.74
CA ALA A 17 20.06 -39.37 39.98
C ALA A 17 20.54 -37.93 39.71
N ALA A 18 21.63 -37.55 40.38
CA ALA A 18 22.47 -36.43 39.99
C ALA A 18 23.53 -36.92 39.01
N LEU A 19 23.75 -36.20 37.92
CA LEU A 19 24.88 -36.41 37.02
C LEU A 19 25.31 -35.07 36.42
N VAL A 20 26.43 -34.56 36.93
CA VAL A 20 27.22 -33.48 36.31
C VAL A 20 28.19 -34.15 35.34
N LEU A 21 28.21 -33.73 34.08
CA LEU A 21 29.34 -33.91 33.17
C LEU A 21 29.32 -32.79 32.11
N ALA A 22 30.47 -32.13 32.01
CA ALA A 22 30.80 -31.14 31.00
C ALA A 22 30.78 -31.77 29.59
N GLY A 23 30.31 -30.98 28.62
CA GLY A 23 30.35 -31.34 27.21
C GLY A 23 30.30 -30.08 26.35
N ALA A 24 31.46 -29.44 26.17
CA ALA A 24 31.68 -28.53 25.06
C ALA A 24 31.68 -29.36 23.76
N GLY A 25 30.59 -29.31 23.01
CA GLY A 25 30.42 -29.96 21.72
C GLY A 25 29.98 -28.94 20.69
N VAL A 26 30.93 -28.48 19.88
CA VAL A 26 30.71 -27.66 18.70
C VAL A 26 29.84 -28.45 17.72
N LEU A 27 28.60 -27.99 17.53
CA LEU A 27 27.80 -28.32 16.35
C LEU A 27 27.74 -27.07 15.47
N LEU A 28 28.46 -27.14 14.35
CA LEU A 28 28.31 -26.25 13.20
C LEU A 28 26.93 -26.51 12.58
N GLY A 29 25.92 -25.84 13.13
CA GLY A 29 24.59 -25.68 12.56
C GLY A 29 24.31 -24.19 12.45
N THR A 30 23.76 -23.77 11.32
CA THR A 30 23.34 -22.40 10.98
C THR A 30 22.89 -21.59 12.20
N ALA A 31 23.71 -20.63 12.63
CA ALA A 31 23.42 -19.74 13.73
C ALA A 31 22.27 -18.78 13.32
N ALA A 32 21.03 -19.21 13.53
CA ALA A 32 19.96 -18.29 13.83
C ALA A 32 20.28 -17.72 15.21
N GLY A 33 20.64 -16.43 15.27
CA GLY A 33 20.90 -15.75 16.54
C GLY A 33 19.71 -15.93 17.47
N THR A 34 19.95 -16.36 18.71
CA THR A 34 18.91 -16.47 19.74
C THR A 34 18.15 -15.15 19.81
N ALA A 35 16.83 -15.18 19.62
CA ALA A 35 16.02 -13.96 19.63
C ALA A 35 16.15 -13.25 20.98
N GLN A 36 16.34 -11.93 20.94
CA GLN A 36 16.33 -11.08 22.14
C GLN A 36 14.90 -10.61 22.35
N ALA A 37 14.41 -10.75 23.58
CA ALA A 37 13.14 -10.22 24.00
C ALA A 37 13.35 -9.44 25.29
N ALA A 38 13.09 -8.13 25.25
CA ALA A 38 13.11 -7.29 26.45
C ALA A 38 11.74 -6.68 26.69
N GLU A 39 11.27 -6.79 27.94
CA GLU A 39 10.10 -6.07 28.41
C GLU A 39 10.47 -4.60 28.59
N VAL A 40 9.68 -3.70 27.99
CA VAL A 40 9.77 -2.26 28.22
C VAL A 40 8.43 -1.72 28.71
N SER A 41 8.49 -0.75 29.61
CA SER A 41 7.33 -0.09 30.19
C SER A 41 7.42 1.42 29.98
N TYR A 42 6.34 2.02 29.47
CA TYR A 42 6.32 3.46 29.17
C TYR A 42 4.93 4.07 29.36
N ALA A 43 4.91 5.37 29.68
CA ALA A 43 3.68 6.15 29.79
C ALA A 43 3.07 6.37 28.39
N THR A 44 1.76 6.23 28.30
CA THR A 44 1.02 6.24 27.03
C THR A 44 -0.27 7.02 27.18
N HIS A 45 -0.56 7.88 26.21
CA HIS A 45 -1.81 8.61 26.09
C HIS A 45 -2.67 7.96 25.01
N CYS A 46 -3.85 7.48 25.38
CA CYS A 46 -4.78 6.85 24.47
C CYS A 46 -5.96 7.79 24.21
N VAL A 47 -6.24 8.04 22.93
CA VAL A 47 -7.35 8.88 22.45
C VAL A 47 -8.39 7.98 21.79
N PRO A 48 -9.53 7.72 22.44
CA PRO A 48 -10.65 7.01 21.85
C PRO A 48 -11.31 7.82 20.73
N PRO A 49 -12.17 7.18 19.90
CA PRO A 49 -13.02 7.90 18.96
C PRO A 49 -13.90 8.91 19.69
N ALA A 50 -14.15 10.05 19.03
CA ALA A 50 -14.97 11.12 19.60
C ALA A 50 -16.36 10.59 20.01
N GLY A 51 -16.74 10.85 21.26
CA GLY A 51 -18.04 10.45 21.82
C GLY A 51 -18.10 9.03 22.39
N VAL A 52 -17.03 8.25 22.36
CA VAL A 52 -16.96 6.93 23.01
C VAL A 52 -16.48 7.05 24.45
N ALA A 53 -15.36 7.74 24.69
CA ALA A 53 -14.82 8.00 26.02
C ALA A 53 -13.83 9.17 25.95
N ASP A 54 -13.54 9.78 27.10
CA ASP A 54 -12.48 10.78 27.20
C ASP A 54 -11.09 10.15 27.00
N PRO A 55 -10.10 10.92 26.52
CA PRO A 55 -8.71 10.47 26.46
C PRO A 55 -8.22 9.98 27.83
N ILE A 56 -7.40 8.93 27.81
CA ILE A 56 -6.92 8.25 29.02
C ILE A 56 -5.40 8.13 28.98
N ASP A 57 -4.75 8.45 30.11
CA ASP A 57 -3.33 8.19 30.33
C ASP A 57 -3.15 6.89 31.10
N GLY A 58 -2.21 6.07 30.65
CA GLY A 58 -1.90 4.79 31.27
C GLY A 58 -0.46 4.36 31.06
N THR A 59 -0.16 3.13 31.47
CA THR A 59 1.16 2.52 31.29
C THR A 59 1.04 1.33 30.36
N THR A 60 1.79 1.37 29.27
CA THR A 60 1.96 0.25 28.35
C THR A 60 3.17 -0.57 28.79
N LYS A 61 3.04 -1.90 28.77
CA LYS A 61 4.13 -2.86 28.98
C LYS A 61 4.14 -3.88 27.86
N VAL A 62 5.27 -4.01 27.18
CA VAL A 62 5.37 -4.83 25.96
C VAL A 62 6.71 -5.52 25.89
N GLU A 63 6.74 -6.66 25.23
CA GLU A 63 7.94 -7.43 24.92
C GLU A 63 8.13 -7.38 23.39
N ILE A 64 9.27 -6.85 22.93
CA ILE A 64 9.63 -6.86 21.50
C ILE A 64 10.65 -7.95 21.26
N THR A 65 10.35 -8.85 20.31
CA THR A 65 11.20 -9.97 19.95
C THR A 65 11.69 -9.83 18.51
N ALA A 66 13.01 -9.94 18.34
CA ALA A 66 13.69 -9.94 17.04
C ALA A 66 14.97 -10.80 17.12
N PRO A 67 15.53 -11.28 15.99
CA PRO A 67 16.79 -12.02 16.00
C PRO A 67 17.95 -11.16 16.50
N ALA A 68 18.82 -11.69 17.35
CA ALA A 68 19.99 -10.95 17.86
C ALA A 68 20.99 -10.55 16.77
N THR A 69 21.08 -11.36 15.71
CA THR A 69 22.06 -11.20 14.63
C THR A 69 21.43 -11.52 13.30
N ALA A 70 21.74 -10.74 12.27
CA ALA A 70 21.28 -10.96 10.90
C ALA A 70 22.30 -10.43 9.88
N LYS A 71 22.01 -10.57 8.59
CA LYS A 71 22.87 -10.08 7.50
C LYS A 71 22.21 -8.97 6.71
N VAL A 72 23.03 -8.12 6.09
CA VAL A 72 22.55 -7.18 5.07
C VAL A 72 21.88 -7.97 3.95
N GLY A 73 20.64 -7.61 3.64
CA GLY A 73 19.76 -8.28 2.68
C GLY A 73 18.68 -9.14 3.32
N ASP A 74 18.83 -9.53 4.59
CA ASP A 74 17.85 -10.35 5.29
C ASP A 74 16.57 -9.56 5.59
N THR A 75 15.44 -10.24 5.54
CA THR A 75 14.16 -9.77 6.09
C THR A 75 13.93 -10.51 7.39
N VAL A 76 13.82 -9.78 8.50
CA VAL A 76 13.63 -10.35 9.83
C VAL A 76 12.23 -10.03 10.36
N ASP A 77 11.66 -10.97 11.10
CA ASP A 77 10.38 -10.77 11.76
C ASP A 77 10.57 -10.06 13.11
N VAL A 78 9.72 -9.08 13.36
CA VAL A 78 9.61 -8.32 14.60
C VAL A 78 8.26 -8.65 15.21
N THR A 79 8.27 -9.19 16.42
CA THR A 79 7.06 -9.49 17.19
C THR A 79 6.90 -8.52 18.33
N TRP A 80 5.69 -8.05 18.56
CA TRP A 80 5.29 -7.24 19.70
C TRP A 80 4.24 -7.98 20.49
N LYS A 81 4.55 -8.25 21.75
CA LYS A 81 3.64 -8.89 22.69
C LYS A 81 3.21 -7.92 23.79
N PHE A 82 1.90 -7.82 24.00
CA PHE A 82 1.36 -6.98 25.08
C PHE A 82 1.42 -7.75 26.40
N VAL A 83 2.12 -7.18 27.38
CA VAL A 83 2.06 -7.61 28.79
C VAL A 83 0.95 -6.84 29.49
N GLN A 84 0.81 -5.55 29.17
CA GLN A 84 -0.23 -4.68 29.70
C GLN A 84 -0.52 -3.55 28.70
N ALA A 85 -1.80 -3.37 28.34
CA ALA A 85 -2.25 -2.20 27.58
C ALA A 85 -2.46 -1.00 28.52
N ALA A 86 -2.23 0.22 28.02
CA ALA A 86 -2.47 1.44 28.80
C ALA A 86 -3.95 1.72 29.08
N SER A 87 -4.84 1.33 28.17
CA SER A 87 -6.29 1.55 28.28
C SER A 87 -7.04 0.32 28.79
N LYS A 88 -8.17 0.54 29.47
CA LYS A 88 -9.18 -0.49 29.77
C LYS A 88 -10.36 -0.41 28.81
N ASN A 89 -11.18 -1.46 28.77
CA ASN A 89 -12.46 -1.39 28.05
C ASN A 89 -13.37 -0.34 28.73
N PRO A 90 -13.96 0.62 28.01
CA PRO A 90 -14.91 1.56 28.59
C PRO A 90 -16.12 0.88 29.24
N ASP A 91 -16.73 1.54 30.22
CA ASP A 91 -17.86 1.02 31.01
C ASP A 91 -19.23 1.01 30.28
N ILE A 92 -19.22 0.97 28.94
CA ILE A 92 -20.41 1.16 28.11
C ILE A 92 -20.94 -0.17 27.57
N ILE A 93 -20.06 -1.00 27.00
CA ILE A 93 -20.39 -2.28 26.38
C ILE A 93 -19.35 -3.34 26.72
N ASP A 94 -19.79 -4.60 26.80
CA ASP A 94 -18.85 -5.72 26.82
C ASP A 94 -18.31 -5.91 25.40
N LEU A 95 -17.00 -6.10 25.26
CA LEU A 95 -16.40 -6.45 23.98
C LEU A 95 -16.44 -7.98 23.84
N PRO A 96 -17.12 -8.53 22.82
CA PRO A 96 -17.11 -9.95 22.55
C PRO A 96 -15.70 -10.43 22.20
N ALA A 97 -15.53 -11.75 22.24
CA ALA A 97 -14.33 -12.36 21.72
C ALA A 97 -14.11 -11.99 20.24
N ASN A 98 -12.85 -11.93 19.82
CA ASN A 98 -12.44 -11.68 18.43
C ASN A 98 -13.05 -10.41 17.81
N THR A 99 -13.15 -9.35 18.61
CA THR A 99 -13.67 -8.03 18.20
C THR A 99 -12.57 -6.97 18.17
N VAL A 100 -11.48 -7.18 18.92
CA VAL A 100 -10.38 -6.25 19.08
C VAL A 100 -9.21 -6.66 18.21
N GLN A 101 -8.68 -5.72 17.43
CA GLN A 101 -7.50 -5.92 16.61
C GLN A 101 -6.45 -4.84 16.93
N PRO A 102 -5.26 -5.23 17.42
CA PRO A 102 -4.16 -4.29 17.62
C PRO A 102 -3.34 -4.10 16.34
N SER A 103 -2.84 -2.89 16.15
CA SER A 103 -1.77 -2.56 15.19
C SER A 103 -0.80 -1.57 15.83
N GLY A 104 0.43 -1.48 15.36
CA GLY A 104 1.41 -0.57 15.96
C GLY A 104 2.65 -0.37 15.12
N THR A 105 3.53 0.49 15.61
CA THR A 105 4.79 0.82 14.94
C THR A 105 5.97 0.57 15.87
N VAL A 106 7.00 -0.10 15.36
CA VAL A 106 8.32 -0.19 15.99
C VAL A 106 9.30 0.64 15.17
N LYS A 107 10.01 1.56 15.83
CA LYS A 107 11.06 2.38 15.23
C LYS A 107 12.37 1.62 15.24
N ALA A 108 12.92 1.34 14.07
CA ALA A 108 14.30 0.93 13.89
C ALA A 108 15.20 2.17 13.80
N ALA A 109 16.33 2.17 14.50
CA ALA A 109 17.33 3.23 14.49
C ALA A 109 18.75 2.64 14.59
N GLY A 110 19.79 3.48 14.42
CA GLY A 110 21.20 3.05 14.46
C GLY A 110 21.80 2.97 13.05
N ALA A 111 22.27 1.78 12.66
CA ALA A 111 22.83 1.52 11.34
C ALA A 111 21.85 1.75 10.18
N GLN A 112 20.54 1.63 10.46
CA GLN A 112 19.48 2.07 9.55
C GLN A 112 18.29 2.61 10.35
N THR A 113 17.47 3.43 9.69
CA THR A 113 16.23 3.98 10.25
C THR A 113 15.04 3.49 9.45
N ALA A 114 14.02 2.96 10.12
CA ALA A 114 12.78 2.52 9.48
C ALA A 114 11.62 2.51 10.48
N ASP A 115 10.41 2.73 9.97
CA ASP A 115 9.18 2.53 10.71
C ASP A 115 8.64 1.15 10.34
N VAL A 116 8.69 0.21 11.27
CA VAL A 116 8.16 -1.15 11.08
C VAL A 116 6.71 -1.13 11.49
N ALA A 117 5.80 -1.35 10.54
CA ALA A 117 4.38 -1.53 10.83
C ALA A 117 4.15 -2.97 11.30
N LEU A 118 3.43 -3.11 12.41
CA LEU A 118 3.02 -4.39 12.98
C LEU A 118 1.50 -4.48 13.02
N GLN A 119 0.97 -5.68 12.83
CA GLN A 119 -0.46 -5.95 12.98
C GLN A 119 -0.67 -7.29 13.68
N GLY A 120 -1.63 -7.33 14.61
CA GLY A 120 -2.08 -8.55 15.24
C GLY A 120 -3.37 -9.08 14.61
N PRO A 121 -3.68 -10.37 14.79
CA PRO A 121 -4.98 -10.92 14.39
C PRO A 121 -6.08 -10.31 15.27
N ARG A 122 -7.32 -10.31 14.77
CA ARG A 122 -8.49 -9.91 15.56
C ARG A 122 -8.89 -11.04 16.51
N GLU A 123 -8.07 -11.23 17.55
CA GLU A 123 -8.20 -12.30 18.52
C GLU A 123 -8.09 -11.73 19.93
N ASN A 124 -9.14 -11.91 20.70
CA ASN A 124 -9.22 -11.52 22.11
C ASN A 124 -10.28 -12.38 22.81
N PRO A 125 -10.13 -12.67 24.11
CA PRO A 125 -11.24 -13.19 24.90
C PRO A 125 -12.35 -12.14 25.01
N ALA A 126 -13.55 -12.52 25.46
CA ALA A 126 -14.56 -11.54 25.81
C ALA A 126 -14.03 -10.62 26.94
N ILE A 127 -14.12 -9.31 26.73
CA ILE A 127 -13.62 -8.28 27.66
C ILE A 127 -14.84 -7.60 28.28
N PRO A 128 -15.11 -7.78 29.58
CA PRO A 128 -16.23 -7.12 30.23
C PRO A 128 -16.04 -5.60 30.28
N LYS A 129 -17.12 -4.84 30.47
CA LYS A 129 -17.09 -3.40 30.78
C LYS A 129 -16.10 -3.11 31.91
N GLY A 130 -15.23 -2.12 31.71
CA GLY A 130 -14.20 -1.74 32.70
C GLY A 130 -13.05 -2.74 32.84
N GLY A 131 -13.09 -3.85 32.09
CA GLY A 131 -12.09 -4.91 32.12
C GLY A 131 -10.76 -4.49 31.49
N ASP A 132 -9.70 -5.20 31.87
CA ASP A 132 -8.38 -5.00 31.26
C ASP A 132 -8.41 -5.38 29.78
N MET A 133 -7.79 -4.55 28.94
CA MET A 133 -7.67 -4.83 27.52
C MET A 133 -6.68 -5.97 27.30
N VAL A 134 -7.15 -7.06 26.70
CA VAL A 134 -6.32 -8.18 26.24
C VAL A 134 -6.16 -8.05 24.74
N LEU A 135 -4.91 -7.84 24.30
CA LEU A 135 -4.55 -7.63 22.90
C LEU A 135 -3.70 -8.81 22.41
N SER A 136 -3.94 -9.26 21.18
CA SER A 136 -3.12 -10.25 20.51
C SER A 136 -1.71 -9.73 20.21
N ASP A 137 -0.78 -10.66 20.02
CA ASP A 137 0.57 -10.34 19.57
C ASP A 137 0.52 -9.79 18.15
N MET A 138 1.36 -8.80 17.87
CA MET A 138 1.49 -8.19 16.55
C MET A 138 2.80 -8.63 15.90
N THR A 139 2.79 -8.83 14.59
CA THR A 139 4.00 -9.14 13.82
C THR A 139 4.18 -8.16 12.68
N GLY A 140 5.42 -7.94 12.30
CA GLY A 140 5.83 -7.14 11.14
C GLY A 140 7.21 -7.57 10.67
N SER A 141 7.59 -7.17 9.46
CA SER A 141 8.87 -7.57 8.87
C SER A 141 9.76 -6.36 8.60
N LEU A 142 11.05 -6.48 8.90
CA LEU A 142 12.07 -5.45 8.70
C LEU A 142 13.15 -5.98 7.76
N LYS A 143 13.36 -5.29 6.63
CA LYS A 143 14.49 -5.56 5.74
C LYS A 143 15.74 -4.83 6.23
N LEU A 144 16.84 -5.56 6.34
CA LEU A 144 18.13 -5.03 6.78
C LEU A 144 18.96 -4.65 5.55
N THR A 145 19.40 -3.41 5.49
CA THR A 145 20.04 -2.81 4.30
C THR A 145 21.43 -2.26 4.58
N SER A 146 21.74 -2.01 5.85
CA SER A 146 23.02 -1.44 6.27
C SER A 146 23.63 -2.28 7.40
N PRO A 147 24.94 -2.54 7.37
CA PRO A 147 25.62 -3.25 8.44
C PRO A 147 25.79 -2.37 9.67
N GLY A 148 25.81 -3.00 10.85
CA GLY A 148 25.93 -2.37 12.16
C GLY A 148 24.73 -2.65 13.07
N GLU A 149 24.72 -1.99 14.22
CA GLU A 149 23.70 -2.16 15.25
C GLU A 149 22.38 -1.49 14.84
N VAL A 150 21.28 -2.24 14.84
CA VAL A 150 19.91 -1.72 14.62
C VAL A 150 19.09 -1.92 15.89
N THR A 151 18.62 -0.83 16.49
CA THR A 151 17.83 -0.85 17.73
C THR A 151 16.36 -0.67 17.43
N LEU A 152 15.51 -1.45 18.08
CA LEU A 152 14.07 -1.45 17.93
C LEU A 152 13.42 -0.82 19.17
N THR A 153 12.59 0.20 18.95
CA THR A 153 11.90 0.94 20.01
C THR A 153 10.39 0.95 19.71
N PRO A 154 9.53 0.49 20.65
CA PRO A 154 8.08 0.64 20.51
C PRO A 154 7.66 2.10 20.35
N ASP A 155 6.64 2.33 19.53
CA ASP A 155 6.05 3.65 19.33
C ASP A 155 4.51 3.56 19.45
N ALA A 156 3.79 4.43 18.76
CA ALA A 156 2.34 4.46 18.76
C ALA A 156 1.73 3.12 18.32
N TYR A 157 0.63 2.76 18.98
CA TYR A 157 -0.21 1.62 18.61
C TYR A 157 -1.67 2.04 18.56
N THR A 158 -2.47 1.28 17.83
CA THR A 158 -3.90 1.48 17.67
C THR A 158 -4.64 0.22 18.10
N VAL A 159 -5.70 0.41 18.86
CA VAL A 159 -6.67 -0.64 19.20
C VAL A 159 -7.92 -0.40 18.35
N ASN A 160 -8.18 -1.28 17.40
CA ASN A 160 -9.41 -1.27 16.62
C ASN A 160 -10.45 -2.16 17.29
N ALA A 161 -11.62 -1.61 17.61
CA ALA A 161 -12.77 -2.37 18.06
C ALA A 161 -14.03 -1.85 17.36
N TYR A 162 -14.85 -2.75 16.83
CA TYR A 162 -16.07 -2.40 16.08
C TYR A 162 -15.85 -1.39 14.94
N GLY A 163 -14.69 -1.44 14.28
CA GLY A 163 -14.35 -0.51 13.20
C GLY A 163 -13.94 0.88 13.67
N THR A 164 -13.87 1.12 14.98
CA THR A 164 -13.40 2.38 15.57
C THR A 164 -12.00 2.23 16.16
N ASN A 165 -11.21 3.30 16.11
CA ASN A 165 -9.80 3.29 16.51
C ASN A 165 -9.58 4.09 17.79
N THR A 166 -8.95 3.46 18.77
CA THR A 166 -8.31 4.15 19.90
C THR A 166 -6.82 4.21 19.62
N VAL A 167 -6.29 5.42 19.48
CA VAL A 167 -4.86 5.65 19.17
C VAL A 167 -4.11 5.90 20.46
N CYS A 168 -3.10 5.10 20.73
CA CYS A 168 -2.27 5.14 21.93
C CYS A 168 -0.85 5.54 21.57
N THR A 169 -0.40 6.71 22.04
CA THR A 169 0.92 7.27 21.75
C THR A 169 1.77 7.35 23.02
N PRO A 170 3.07 7.02 22.96
CA PRO A 170 3.98 7.29 24.07
C PRO A 170 4.01 8.80 24.39
N THR A 171 3.97 9.17 25.67
CA THR A 171 4.04 10.58 26.11
C THR A 171 5.46 11.05 26.41
N GLY A 172 6.44 10.15 26.33
CA GLY A 172 7.85 10.44 26.57
C GLY A 172 8.76 9.51 25.78
N THR A 173 10.07 9.63 26.01
CA THR A 173 11.06 8.77 25.38
C THR A 173 10.91 7.33 25.86
N VAL A 174 10.76 6.41 24.91
CA VAL A 174 10.66 4.96 25.17
C VAL A 174 12.05 4.33 25.11
N GLU A 175 12.33 3.38 26.00
CA GLU A 175 13.58 2.63 25.99
C GLU A 175 13.66 1.65 24.81
N LYS A 176 14.89 1.36 24.36
CA LYS A 176 15.15 0.37 23.32
C LYS A 176 14.73 -1.01 23.83
N ALA A 177 13.90 -1.72 23.07
CA ALA A 177 13.34 -3.02 23.47
C ALA A 177 14.08 -4.22 22.84
N ALA A 178 14.70 -4.06 21.68
CA ALA A 178 15.53 -5.09 21.07
C ALA A 178 16.66 -4.49 20.24
N THR A 179 17.71 -5.26 20.01
CA THR A 179 18.85 -4.86 19.18
C THR A 179 19.25 -6.00 18.26
N ILE A 180 19.52 -5.67 17.00
CA ILE A 180 19.91 -6.59 15.94
C ILE A 180 21.30 -6.17 15.45
N GLU A 181 22.26 -7.08 15.56
CA GLU A 181 23.59 -6.91 14.97
C GLU A 181 23.57 -7.34 13.50
N VAL A 182 23.72 -6.38 12.59
CA VAL A 182 23.68 -6.64 11.14
C VAL A 182 25.09 -6.78 10.58
N SER A 183 25.41 -7.98 10.10
CA SER A 183 26.71 -8.29 9.49
C SER A 183 26.67 -8.19 7.95
N GLY A 184 27.77 -7.76 7.34
CA GLY A 184 27.92 -7.70 5.88
C GLY A 184 28.68 -6.46 5.41
N SER A 185 29.31 -6.52 4.23
CA SER A 185 29.90 -5.33 3.62
C SER A 185 28.80 -4.55 2.91
N GLY A 186 28.33 -3.46 3.53
CA GLY A 186 27.58 -2.45 2.80
C GLY A 186 28.47 -1.96 1.65
N SER A 187 28.04 -2.16 0.41
CA SER A 187 28.73 -1.58 -0.74
C SER A 187 28.46 -0.08 -0.74
N SER A 188 29.19 0.63 0.11
CA SER A 188 29.29 2.09 0.09
C SER A 188 30.60 2.40 -0.64
N GLY A 189 30.49 2.74 -1.91
CA GLY A 189 31.61 3.23 -2.71
C GLY A 189 32.08 4.58 -2.18
N SER A 190 33.28 4.62 -1.61
CA SER A 190 34.13 5.81 -1.57
C SER A 190 35.55 5.45 -1.14
N ALA A 191 36.46 5.36 -2.12
CA ALA A 191 37.85 5.74 -1.94
C ALA A 191 38.38 6.32 -3.27
N SER A 192 38.66 7.62 -3.22
CA SER A 192 39.31 8.45 -4.24
C SER A 192 40.74 7.95 -4.54
N PRO A 193 41.33 8.27 -5.72
CA PRO A 193 42.54 7.64 -6.22
C PRO A 193 43.80 8.32 -5.69
N SER A 194 44.84 7.56 -5.42
CA SER A 194 46.22 8.06 -5.39
C SER A 194 47.20 6.91 -5.57
N GLY A 195 48.09 7.06 -6.55
CA GLY A 195 49.41 6.46 -6.48
C GLY A 195 49.85 5.59 -7.65
N THR A 196 50.45 6.26 -8.65
CA THR A 196 51.71 5.86 -9.31
C THR A 196 51.77 4.60 -10.20
N THR A 197 51.70 4.83 -11.51
CA THR A 197 52.58 4.23 -12.55
C THR A 197 54.05 4.64 -12.30
N PRO A 198 55.12 3.96 -12.83
CA PRO A 198 55.24 3.40 -14.19
C PRO A 198 55.89 1.99 -14.21
N ALA A 199 56.09 1.23 -15.30
CA ALA A 199 56.30 1.57 -16.70
C ALA A 199 56.11 0.33 -17.61
N SER A 200 55.82 0.62 -18.89
CA SER A 200 56.42 0.01 -20.09
C SER A 200 56.14 -1.46 -20.45
N ALA A 201 55.30 -1.69 -21.47
CA ALA A 201 55.73 -1.95 -22.85
C ALA A 201 54.60 -2.60 -23.68
N SER A 202 54.28 -1.99 -24.82
CA SER A 202 53.54 -2.57 -25.95
C SER A 202 54.56 -2.88 -27.07
N PRO A 203 54.25 -3.48 -28.24
CA PRO A 203 53.06 -4.22 -28.68
C PRO A 203 53.39 -5.55 -29.42
N SER A 204 52.35 -6.35 -29.75
CA SER A 204 52.11 -7.01 -31.06
C SER A 204 51.47 -8.39 -30.91
N GLY A 205 50.48 -8.68 -31.76
CA GLY A 205 49.99 -10.04 -31.98
C GLY A 205 48.52 -10.11 -32.38
N SER A 206 48.26 -9.86 -33.66
CA SER A 206 47.00 -10.22 -34.33
C SER A 206 46.87 -11.74 -34.44
N ALA A 207 45.70 -12.31 -34.11
CA ALA A 207 45.07 -13.42 -34.85
C ALA A 207 43.75 -13.86 -34.19
N SER A 208 42.68 -13.84 -34.99
CA SER A 208 41.50 -14.70 -34.85
C SER A 208 41.89 -16.18 -35.00
N PRO A 209 41.18 -17.15 -34.40
CA PRO A 209 40.06 -17.78 -35.11
C PRO A 209 38.84 -18.15 -34.25
N SER A 210 37.73 -18.36 -34.95
CA SER A 210 36.45 -18.94 -34.52
C SER A 210 36.56 -20.37 -33.98
N ASP A 211 35.76 -20.73 -32.96
CA ASP A 211 34.56 -21.61 -33.05
C ASP A 211 34.17 -22.21 -31.67
N SER A 212 32.86 -22.14 -31.37
CA SER A 212 31.96 -23.09 -30.64
C SER A 212 32.47 -23.92 -29.44
N ALA A 213 31.74 -24.19 -28.36
CA ALA A 213 30.37 -23.91 -27.91
C ALA A 213 30.17 -24.41 -26.44
N SER A 214 29.06 -23.98 -25.83
CA SER A 214 28.34 -24.50 -24.63
C SER A 214 28.84 -24.09 -23.23
N ALA A 215 28.21 -23.12 -22.55
CA ALA A 215 26.92 -23.14 -21.79
C ALA A 215 27.11 -23.73 -20.37
N SER A 216 26.79 -23.06 -19.26
CA SER A 216 25.52 -22.51 -18.78
C SER A 216 25.77 -21.74 -17.45
N SER A 217 24.97 -20.82 -16.91
CA SER A 217 23.86 -19.95 -17.35
C SER A 217 23.67 -18.92 -16.21
N SER A 218 23.69 -17.63 -16.52
CA SER A 218 23.16 -16.54 -15.70
C SER A 218 21.93 -16.01 -16.45
N ALA A 219 20.82 -15.75 -15.76
CA ALA A 219 19.60 -15.23 -16.39
C ALA A 219 19.12 -13.95 -15.69
N SER A 220 19.52 -12.81 -16.26
CA SER A 220 18.72 -11.58 -16.26
C SER A 220 17.74 -11.67 -17.44
N ALA A 221 16.47 -11.38 -17.21
CA ALA A 221 15.49 -11.21 -18.29
C ALA A 221 15.39 -9.73 -18.66
N SER A 222 16.01 -9.37 -19.78
CA SER A 222 15.75 -8.15 -20.53
C SER A 222 14.45 -8.30 -21.31
N ALA A 223 13.57 -7.31 -21.24
CA ALA A 223 12.53 -7.12 -22.24
C ALA A 223 13.13 -6.30 -23.39
N SER A 224 13.49 -6.97 -24.48
CA SER A 224 13.65 -6.41 -25.83
C SER A 224 13.81 -7.57 -26.80
N ASP A 225 12.79 -7.83 -27.62
CA ASP A 225 12.89 -8.19 -29.05
C ASP A 225 11.55 -8.73 -29.55
N GLY A 226 10.81 -7.89 -30.27
CA GLY A 226 9.50 -8.23 -30.78
C GLY A 226 8.85 -7.17 -31.67
N THR A 227 9.61 -6.44 -32.49
CA THR A 227 9.06 -5.69 -33.64
C THR A 227 8.58 -6.64 -34.74
N GLY A 228 7.70 -7.58 -34.39
CA GLY A 228 6.93 -8.37 -35.33
C GLY A 228 5.61 -7.65 -35.58
N SER A 229 5.35 -7.29 -36.84
CA SER A 229 4.13 -6.63 -37.32
C SER A 229 2.84 -7.47 -37.19
N GLY A 230 2.79 -8.38 -36.24
CA GLY A 230 1.69 -9.33 -36.01
C GLY A 230 1.44 -9.71 -34.56
N GLN A 231 2.20 -9.20 -33.56
CA GLN A 231 1.82 -9.40 -32.16
C GLN A 231 0.56 -8.59 -31.86
N THR A 232 -0.51 -9.28 -31.47
CA THR A 232 -1.79 -8.69 -31.12
C THR A 232 -2.10 -8.73 -29.64
N ASP A 233 -1.35 -9.49 -28.85
CA ASP A 233 -1.61 -9.66 -27.42
C ASP A 233 -0.34 -9.30 -26.64
N PHE A 234 -0.50 -8.44 -25.65
CA PHE A 234 0.57 -7.86 -24.85
C PHE A 234 0.23 -8.04 -23.38
N THR A 235 1.06 -8.79 -22.67
CA THR A 235 0.90 -9.05 -21.25
C THR A 235 1.81 -8.12 -20.46
N GLY A 236 1.24 -7.35 -19.53
CA GLY A 236 2.01 -6.47 -18.66
C GLY A 236 2.70 -7.23 -17.53
N LYS A 237 3.55 -6.53 -16.82
CA LYS A 237 4.11 -6.96 -15.54
C LYS A 237 3.11 -6.63 -14.43
N GLU A 238 2.90 -7.56 -13.51
CA GLU A 238 2.23 -7.27 -12.24
C GLU A 238 3.09 -6.33 -11.40
N VAL A 239 2.47 -5.29 -10.87
CA VAL A 239 3.12 -4.27 -10.04
C VAL A 239 2.32 -4.02 -8.77
N ASP A 240 3.01 -3.92 -7.65
CA ASP A 240 2.40 -3.66 -6.34
C ASP A 240 2.20 -2.16 -6.13
N ILE A 241 0.94 -1.71 -6.17
CA ILE A 241 0.58 -0.30 -6.09
C ILE A 241 -0.02 0.02 -4.73
N PRO A 242 0.66 0.83 -3.89
CA PRO A 242 0.08 1.30 -2.64
C PRO A 242 -0.87 2.46 -2.91
N TYR A 243 -2.15 2.21 -2.63
CA TYR A 243 -3.24 3.16 -2.71
C TYR A 243 -3.50 3.84 -1.37
N ALA A 244 -3.72 5.15 -1.41
CA ALA A 244 -4.39 5.90 -0.37
C ALA A 244 -5.85 6.10 -0.78
N CYS A 245 -6.76 5.44 -0.07
CA CYS A 245 -8.19 5.43 -0.34
C CYS A 245 -8.94 6.40 0.57
N LYS A 246 -9.62 7.37 -0.05
CA LYS A 246 -10.57 8.26 0.60
C LYS A 246 -11.95 7.61 0.57
N THR A 247 -12.48 7.28 1.74
CA THR A 247 -13.84 6.73 1.91
C THR A 247 -14.66 7.64 2.81
N PRO A 248 -16.00 7.64 2.72
CA PRO A 248 -16.84 8.41 3.64
C PRO A 248 -16.72 7.99 5.12
N ILE A 249 -16.27 6.77 5.39
CA ILE A 249 -16.09 6.22 6.74
C ILE A 249 -14.65 6.35 7.24
N GLY A 250 -13.81 7.10 6.53
CA GLY A 250 -12.43 7.39 6.90
C GLY A 250 -11.41 6.97 5.85
N ASP A 251 -10.19 7.48 6.01
CA ASP A 251 -9.08 7.17 5.13
C ASP A 251 -8.58 5.73 5.35
N LYS A 252 -8.22 5.07 4.25
CA LYS A 252 -7.68 3.71 4.23
C LYS A 252 -6.47 3.65 3.32
N SER A 253 -5.65 2.62 3.48
CA SER A 253 -4.54 2.34 2.57
C SER A 253 -4.43 0.86 2.33
N ALA A 254 -4.14 0.49 1.08
CA ALA A 254 -3.95 -0.89 0.69
C ALA A 254 -2.91 -0.97 -0.42
N THR A 255 -2.17 -2.07 -0.48
CA THR A 255 -1.31 -2.37 -1.63
C THR A 255 -2.00 -3.40 -2.48
N SER A 256 -2.17 -3.10 -3.77
CA SER A 256 -2.84 -4.00 -4.69
C SER A 256 -1.89 -4.41 -5.81
N PRO A 257 -1.73 -5.72 -6.07
CA PRO A 257 -1.04 -6.19 -7.26
C PRO A 257 -1.92 -5.95 -8.48
N VAL A 258 -1.43 -5.13 -9.40
CA VAL A 258 -2.17 -4.72 -10.60
C VAL A 258 -1.36 -5.09 -11.84
N GLN A 259 -2.01 -5.72 -12.82
CA GLN A 259 -1.43 -6.02 -14.13
C GLN A 259 -2.29 -5.37 -15.23
N ILE A 260 -1.65 -4.67 -16.16
CA ILE A 260 -2.30 -4.10 -17.33
C ILE A 260 -1.92 -4.94 -18.55
N ASN A 261 -2.91 -5.55 -19.18
CA ASN A 261 -2.79 -6.29 -20.41
C ASN A 261 -3.42 -5.49 -21.56
N ALA A 262 -2.97 -5.72 -22.78
CA ALA A 262 -3.51 -5.08 -23.96
C ALA A 262 -3.67 -6.08 -25.11
N LYS A 263 -4.77 -5.97 -25.84
CA LYS A 263 -4.97 -6.64 -27.12
C LYS A 263 -5.13 -5.60 -28.21
N LYS A 264 -4.26 -5.64 -29.22
CA LYS A 264 -4.35 -4.78 -30.40
C LYS A 264 -5.59 -5.12 -31.21
N ASP A 265 -6.38 -4.09 -31.49
CA ASP A 265 -7.56 -4.14 -32.33
C ASP A 265 -7.50 -3.00 -33.35
N GLY A 266 -7.04 -3.32 -34.56
CA GLY A 266 -6.69 -2.33 -35.58
C GLY A 266 -5.57 -1.39 -35.10
N GLY A 267 -5.87 -0.09 -35.04
CA GLY A 267 -4.97 0.94 -34.52
C GLY A 267 -5.09 1.21 -33.01
N ASN A 268 -6.04 0.56 -32.33
CA ASN A 268 -6.31 0.73 -30.90
C ASN A 268 -5.81 -0.48 -30.11
N PHE A 269 -5.87 -0.37 -28.79
CA PHE A 269 -5.58 -1.44 -27.85
C PHE A 269 -6.74 -1.59 -26.87
N ALA A 270 -7.40 -2.75 -26.87
CA ALA A 270 -8.33 -3.14 -25.81
C ALA A 270 -7.50 -3.46 -24.56
N LEU A 271 -7.69 -2.67 -23.50
CA LEU A 271 -7.02 -2.85 -22.23
C LEU A 271 -7.81 -3.78 -21.32
N THR A 272 -7.10 -4.56 -20.53
CA THR A 272 -7.64 -5.32 -19.40
C THR A 272 -6.74 -5.09 -18.21
N VAL A 273 -7.29 -4.50 -17.15
CA VAL A 273 -6.61 -4.29 -15.88
C VAL A 273 -7.09 -5.33 -14.90
N GLN A 274 -6.16 -6.14 -14.40
CA GLN A 274 -6.42 -7.23 -13.48
C GLN A 274 -5.91 -6.87 -12.09
N PHE A 275 -6.74 -7.13 -11.10
CA PHE A 275 -6.40 -7.00 -9.68
C PHE A 275 -6.28 -8.39 -9.09
N ASN A 276 -5.08 -8.77 -8.66
CA ASN A 276 -4.84 -10.07 -8.04
C ASN A 276 -4.98 -10.00 -6.52
N GLY A 277 -6.11 -9.47 -6.07
CA GLY A 277 -6.43 -9.29 -4.67
C GLY A 277 -7.53 -8.24 -4.46
N SER A 278 -8.07 -8.22 -3.24
CA SER A 278 -9.05 -7.22 -2.85
C SER A 278 -8.37 -5.97 -2.32
N VAL A 279 -8.92 -4.82 -2.68
CA VAL A 279 -8.35 -3.52 -2.28
C VAL A 279 -8.78 -3.18 -0.86
N MET A 280 -9.96 -3.65 -0.43
CA MET A 280 -10.56 -3.35 0.86
C MET A 280 -11.57 -4.44 1.27
N ASP A 281 -11.78 -4.62 2.57
CA ASP A 281 -12.92 -5.39 3.09
C ASP A 281 -14.17 -4.51 3.17
N SER A 282 -15.33 -5.14 2.98
CA SER A 282 -16.61 -4.44 3.01
C SER A 282 -17.01 -4.03 4.43
N PRO A 283 -17.34 -2.76 4.69
CA PRO A 283 -17.79 -2.32 6.01
C PRO A 283 -19.22 -2.79 6.35
N ALA A 284 -20.02 -3.17 5.35
CA ALA A 284 -21.42 -3.52 5.50
C ALA A 284 -21.82 -4.64 4.53
N ASP A 285 -23.03 -5.17 4.68
CA ASP A 285 -23.59 -6.07 3.68
C ASP A 285 -23.91 -5.30 2.40
N ILE A 286 -23.26 -5.66 1.29
CA ILE A 286 -23.44 -5.07 -0.02
C ILE A 286 -24.17 -6.09 -0.93
N PRO A 287 -25.34 -5.76 -1.49
CA PRO A 287 -26.04 -6.64 -2.41
C PRO A 287 -25.24 -6.87 -3.71
N ALA A 288 -25.57 -7.95 -4.42
CA ALA A 288 -25.09 -8.13 -5.79
C ALA A 288 -25.46 -6.91 -6.66
N GLY A 289 -24.60 -6.57 -7.62
CA GLY A 289 -24.83 -5.48 -8.58
C GLY A 289 -24.61 -4.07 -8.03
N SER A 290 -24.07 -3.94 -6.82
CA SER A 290 -24.03 -2.66 -6.08
C SER A 290 -22.65 -2.01 -6.04
N VAL A 291 -21.57 -2.73 -6.34
CA VAL A 291 -20.19 -2.24 -6.41
C VAL A 291 -19.82 -2.02 -7.86
N LYS A 292 -19.43 -0.80 -8.24
CA LYS A 292 -18.97 -0.42 -9.59
C LYS A 292 -17.53 0.10 -9.52
N PRO A 293 -16.55 -0.68 -10.00
CA PRO A 293 -15.17 -0.24 -10.04
C PRO A 293 -14.80 0.38 -11.39
N SER A 294 -14.00 1.44 -11.35
CA SER A 294 -13.38 2.06 -12.53
C SER A 294 -12.00 2.60 -12.21
N MET A 295 -11.13 2.72 -13.21
CA MET A 295 -9.78 3.24 -13.03
C MET A 295 -9.38 4.16 -14.18
N GLU A 296 -8.59 5.18 -13.84
CA GLU A 296 -7.87 6.00 -14.80
C GLU A 296 -6.45 5.47 -14.98
N VAL A 297 -6.19 4.68 -16.04
CA VAL A 297 -4.85 4.20 -16.37
C VAL A 297 -3.99 5.37 -16.87
N VAL A 298 -2.81 5.58 -16.29
CA VAL A 298 -1.93 6.71 -16.61
C VAL A 298 -1.03 6.36 -17.79
N LEU A 299 -1.01 7.26 -18.79
CA LEU A 299 -0.13 7.16 -19.95
C LEU A 299 1.14 8.00 -19.75
N GLY A 300 2.28 7.43 -20.12
CA GLY A 300 3.58 8.10 -20.17
C GLY A 300 4.42 7.70 -21.38
N GLY A 301 5.69 8.11 -21.40
CA GLY A 301 6.59 7.88 -22.54
C GLY A 301 6.27 8.82 -23.71
N ALA A 302 6.00 8.26 -24.88
CA ALA A 302 5.62 9.00 -26.07
C ALA A 302 4.23 9.64 -25.96
N ASP A 303 3.30 9.05 -25.21
CA ASP A 303 1.93 9.52 -25.02
C ASP A 303 1.72 10.09 -23.59
N LYS A 304 0.62 10.81 -23.36
CA LYS A 304 0.24 11.45 -22.09
C LYS A 304 -1.27 11.52 -21.91
N GLY A 305 -1.71 11.35 -20.67
CA GLY A 305 -3.12 11.48 -20.28
C GLY A 305 -3.57 10.27 -19.47
N THR A 306 -4.87 10.01 -19.49
CA THR A 306 -5.45 8.82 -18.85
C THR A 306 -6.36 8.06 -19.81
N VAL A 307 -6.50 6.77 -19.57
CA VAL A 307 -7.47 5.88 -20.22
C VAL A 307 -8.42 5.36 -19.16
N HIS A 308 -9.71 5.65 -19.32
CA HIS A 308 -10.73 5.13 -18.43
C HIS A 308 -10.96 3.64 -18.72
N VAL A 309 -10.95 2.84 -17.66
CA VAL A 309 -11.34 1.43 -17.67
C VAL A 309 -12.42 1.19 -16.63
N GLU A 310 -13.40 0.34 -16.93
CA GLU A 310 -14.52 0.03 -16.04
C GLU A 310 -14.73 -1.48 -15.96
N GLY A 311 -15.07 -1.97 -14.77
CA GLY A 311 -15.38 -3.37 -14.52
C GLY A 311 -16.87 -3.62 -14.37
N PRO A 312 -17.33 -4.87 -14.53
CA PRO A 312 -18.70 -5.24 -14.20
C PRO A 312 -18.98 -5.02 -12.71
N THR A 313 -20.26 -4.98 -12.37
CA THR A 313 -20.65 -4.97 -10.96
C THR A 313 -20.40 -6.31 -10.28
N ASN A 314 -20.27 -6.30 -8.95
CA ASN A 314 -20.12 -7.53 -8.16
C ASN A 314 -21.27 -8.52 -8.44
N SER A 315 -20.94 -9.75 -8.81
CA SER A 315 -21.92 -10.76 -9.24
C SER A 315 -22.70 -11.38 -8.07
N SER A 316 -22.11 -11.41 -6.88
CA SER A 316 -22.68 -11.93 -5.64
C SER A 316 -22.77 -10.85 -4.57
N ALA A 317 -23.64 -11.06 -3.58
CA ALA A 317 -23.65 -10.21 -2.40
C ALA A 317 -22.35 -10.40 -1.60
N ILE A 318 -21.82 -9.31 -1.06
CA ILE A 318 -20.59 -9.25 -0.26
C ILE A 318 -21.03 -8.98 1.18
N LYS A 319 -20.62 -9.81 2.15
CA LYS A 319 -20.96 -9.58 3.55
C LYS A 319 -20.05 -8.56 4.19
N SER A 320 -20.53 -7.96 5.29
CA SER A 320 -19.65 -7.15 6.14
C SER A 320 -18.45 -7.97 6.60
N GLY A 321 -17.25 -7.42 6.38
CA GLY A 321 -15.97 -8.08 6.62
C GLY A 321 -15.45 -8.93 5.47
N ASP A 322 -16.26 -9.21 4.44
CA ASP A 322 -15.79 -9.94 3.26
C ASP A 322 -14.94 -9.02 2.36
N PRO A 323 -13.92 -9.57 1.68
CA PRO A 323 -13.10 -8.84 0.75
C PRO A 323 -13.90 -8.36 -0.46
N ILE A 324 -13.72 -7.09 -0.85
CA ILE A 324 -14.30 -6.52 -2.08
C ILE A 324 -13.33 -6.81 -3.23
N GLU A 325 -13.61 -7.89 -3.96
CA GLU A 325 -12.89 -8.24 -5.17
C GLU A 325 -13.20 -7.25 -6.30
N ILE A 326 -12.14 -6.77 -6.95
CA ILE A 326 -12.26 -5.93 -8.13
C ILE A 326 -12.17 -6.84 -9.36
N PRO A 327 -13.28 -7.03 -10.11
CA PRO A 327 -13.22 -7.77 -11.36
C PRO A 327 -12.34 -7.05 -12.39
N ASP A 328 -11.98 -7.77 -13.45
CA ASP A 328 -11.24 -7.20 -14.58
C ASP A 328 -11.90 -5.91 -15.09
N LEU A 329 -11.10 -4.84 -15.13
CA LEU A 329 -11.53 -3.56 -15.69
C LEU A 329 -11.12 -3.52 -17.15
N THR A 330 -12.04 -3.06 -18.01
CA THR A 330 -11.80 -3.01 -19.46
C THR A 330 -11.98 -1.61 -19.99
N GLY A 331 -11.20 -1.26 -21.01
CA GLY A 331 -11.32 0.01 -21.71
C GLY A 331 -10.52 -0.01 -23.01
N THR A 332 -10.56 1.09 -23.75
CA THR A 332 -9.89 1.17 -25.06
C THR A 332 -8.86 2.27 -25.04
N TYR A 333 -7.59 1.90 -25.20
CA TYR A 333 -6.51 2.84 -25.44
C TYR A 333 -6.36 3.12 -26.93
N LYS A 334 -6.50 4.39 -27.28
CA LYS A 334 -6.24 4.90 -28.62
C LYS A 334 -5.01 5.79 -28.58
N PRO A 335 -3.85 5.35 -29.09
CA PRO A 335 -2.64 6.16 -29.02
C PRO A 335 -2.78 7.46 -29.81
N GLY A 336 -2.38 8.59 -29.26
CA GLY A 336 -2.29 9.84 -30.01
C GLY A 336 -0.86 10.33 -30.21
N ALA A 337 0.14 9.55 -29.79
CA ALA A 337 1.53 9.72 -30.19
C ALA A 337 2.12 8.40 -30.71
N SER A 338 3.11 8.54 -31.60
CA SER A 338 3.91 7.40 -32.07
C SER A 338 5.19 7.26 -31.23
N GLY A 339 5.58 6.04 -30.92
CA GLY A 339 6.77 5.71 -30.12
C GLY A 339 6.44 4.81 -28.94
N GLU A 340 7.35 4.68 -27.98
CA GLU A 340 7.14 3.87 -26.79
C GLU A 340 6.21 4.56 -25.78
N SER A 341 4.99 4.06 -25.65
CA SER A 341 4.00 4.51 -24.66
C SER A 341 3.95 3.56 -23.47
N THR A 342 3.96 4.12 -22.27
CA THR A 342 3.92 3.36 -21.02
C THR A 342 2.55 3.49 -20.36
N LEU A 343 2.07 2.40 -19.77
CA LEU A 343 0.80 2.33 -19.08
C LEU A 343 1.05 1.93 -17.63
N SER A 344 0.59 2.77 -16.71
CA SER A 344 0.75 2.57 -15.27
C SER A 344 -0.62 2.62 -14.58
N PRO A 345 -0.85 1.83 -13.53
CA PRO A 345 -2.07 1.94 -12.73
C PRO A 345 -2.22 3.35 -12.15
N GLY A 346 -3.41 3.93 -12.27
CA GLY A 346 -3.73 5.25 -11.75
C GLY A 346 -4.85 5.23 -10.73
N VAL A 347 -5.68 6.28 -10.70
CA VAL A 347 -6.72 6.41 -9.66
C VAL A 347 -7.80 5.35 -9.85
N LEU A 348 -8.01 4.52 -8.84
CA LEU A 348 -9.11 3.58 -8.75
C LEU A 348 -10.30 4.26 -8.05
N THR A 349 -11.48 4.15 -8.63
CA THR A 349 -12.75 4.62 -8.06
C THR A 349 -13.67 3.44 -7.86
N VAL A 350 -14.25 3.32 -6.67
CA VAL A 350 -15.23 2.28 -6.33
C VAL A 350 -16.49 2.96 -5.85
N GLU A 351 -17.57 2.84 -6.62
CA GLU A 351 -18.89 3.31 -6.21
C GLU A 351 -19.69 2.15 -5.62
N ALA A 352 -20.19 2.32 -4.39
CA ALA A 352 -21.03 1.32 -3.75
C ALA A 352 -22.11 1.98 -2.90
N LEU A 353 -23.36 1.51 -3.03
CA LEU A 353 -24.50 1.98 -2.21
C LEU A 353 -24.70 3.51 -2.21
N GLY A 354 -24.37 4.19 -3.33
CA GLY A 354 -24.47 5.65 -3.45
C GLY A 354 -23.31 6.42 -2.80
N THR A 355 -22.26 5.71 -2.35
CA THR A 355 -21.01 6.29 -1.88
C THR A 355 -19.90 6.08 -2.90
N THR A 356 -18.92 7.00 -2.92
CA THR A 356 -17.75 6.91 -3.79
C THR A 356 -16.50 6.79 -2.93
N THR A 357 -15.71 5.77 -3.20
CA THR A 357 -14.37 5.59 -2.64
C THR A 357 -13.35 5.86 -3.73
N THR A 358 -12.37 6.73 -3.44
CA THR A 358 -11.31 7.07 -4.39
C THR A 358 -9.97 6.65 -3.83
N CYS A 359 -9.31 5.72 -4.52
CA CYS A 359 -8.00 5.18 -4.20
C CYS A 359 -6.95 5.77 -5.13
N THR A 360 -6.11 6.65 -4.59
CA THR A 360 -5.02 7.31 -5.33
C THR A 360 -3.69 6.59 -5.09
N PRO A 361 -2.94 6.21 -6.13
CA PRO A 361 -1.60 5.64 -5.96
C PRO A 361 -0.69 6.65 -5.26
N THR A 362 -0.01 6.22 -4.20
CA THR A 362 1.03 7.03 -3.53
C THR A 362 2.38 6.90 -4.23
N ARG A 363 2.60 5.79 -4.93
CA ARG A 363 3.64 5.57 -5.94
C ARG A 363 3.02 4.73 -7.06
N THR A 364 3.57 4.82 -8.26
CA THR A 364 3.16 3.98 -9.39
C THR A 364 4.38 3.41 -10.10
N GLU A 365 4.17 2.28 -10.78
CA GLU A 365 5.17 1.58 -11.59
C GLU A 365 4.58 1.28 -12.96
N VAL A 366 5.43 1.23 -13.98
CA VAL A 366 5.00 0.87 -15.34
C VAL A 366 4.66 -0.61 -15.37
N SER A 367 3.40 -0.91 -15.68
CA SER A 367 2.95 -2.29 -15.87
C SER A 367 3.17 -2.76 -17.30
N LEU A 368 2.91 -1.90 -18.30
CA LEU A 368 3.00 -2.28 -19.70
C LEU A 368 3.66 -1.17 -20.52
N THR A 369 4.49 -1.57 -21.50
CA THR A 369 5.06 -0.68 -22.52
C THR A 369 4.62 -1.17 -23.89
N LEU A 370 4.17 -0.26 -24.74
CA LEU A 370 3.67 -0.53 -26.09
C LEU A 370 4.36 0.37 -27.10
N ASP A 371 4.77 -0.20 -28.23
CA ASP A 371 5.11 0.56 -29.43
C ASP A 371 3.83 1.02 -30.12
N THR A 372 3.55 2.32 -30.03
CA THR A 372 2.33 2.90 -30.55
C THR A 372 2.54 3.64 -31.86
N THR A 373 1.48 3.70 -32.66
CA THR A 373 1.38 4.59 -33.80
C THR A 373 0.21 5.55 -33.56
N GLN A 374 0.47 6.85 -33.72
CA GLN A 374 -0.54 7.88 -33.54
C GLN A 374 -1.78 7.58 -34.39
N GLN A 375 -2.93 7.57 -33.73
CA GLN A 375 -4.25 7.51 -34.35
C GLN A 375 -4.88 8.90 -34.32
N ALA A 376 -5.68 9.21 -35.34
CA ALA A 376 -6.46 10.46 -35.36
C ALA A 376 -7.38 10.52 -34.13
N SER A 377 -7.34 11.61 -33.36
CA SER A 377 -8.08 11.75 -32.09
C SER A 377 -7.70 10.74 -31.00
N GLY A 378 -6.44 10.30 -30.96
CA GLY A 378 -5.89 9.52 -29.85
C GLY A 378 -5.49 10.38 -28.66
N ALA A 379 -5.12 9.72 -27.56
CA ALA A 379 -4.65 10.37 -26.34
C ALA A 379 -3.38 11.20 -26.63
N SER A 380 -3.34 12.45 -26.18
CA SER A 380 -2.16 13.32 -26.09
C SER A 380 -2.61 14.62 -25.44
N GLY A 381 -3.04 14.51 -24.17
CA GLY A 381 -3.28 15.59 -23.21
C GLY A 381 -4.29 16.69 -23.55
N SER A 382 -5.56 16.51 -23.14
CA SER A 382 -6.51 17.63 -22.96
C SER A 382 -6.99 17.71 -21.51
N SER A 383 -6.84 18.91 -20.95
CA SER A 383 -7.31 19.36 -19.64
C SER A 383 -8.85 19.35 -19.54
N THR A 384 -9.37 18.72 -18.49
CA THR A 384 -10.79 18.74 -18.12
C THR A 384 -11.23 20.13 -17.66
N SER A 385 -12.38 20.60 -18.16
CA SER A 385 -13.21 21.61 -17.48
C SER A 385 -14.67 21.37 -17.83
N GLY A 386 -15.39 20.78 -16.86
CA GLY A 386 -16.79 21.06 -16.53
C GLY A 386 -17.88 20.64 -17.53
N GLY A 387 -18.70 19.68 -17.12
CA GLY A 387 -19.99 19.41 -17.79
C GLY A 387 -20.86 18.44 -17.00
N SER A 388 -21.46 18.94 -15.92
CA SER A 388 -22.47 18.25 -15.12
C SER A 388 -23.62 17.73 -15.99
N SER A 389 -23.99 16.47 -15.79
CA SER A 389 -25.14 15.82 -16.42
C SER A 389 -26.43 16.20 -15.69
N SER A 390 -27.31 16.91 -16.38
CA SER A 390 -28.74 17.01 -16.05
C SER A 390 -29.56 16.55 -17.26
N SER A 391 -30.37 15.52 -17.00
CA SER A 391 -31.42 14.91 -17.82
C SER A 391 -32.16 15.81 -18.83
N SER A 392 -32.45 15.29 -20.03
CA SER A 392 -33.82 14.91 -20.47
C SER A 392 -33.97 14.77 -22.00
N SER A 393 -34.50 13.61 -22.42
CA SER A 393 -35.47 13.37 -23.51
C SER A 393 -35.22 13.80 -24.98
N SER A 394 -35.37 12.78 -25.83
CA SER A 394 -36.17 12.71 -27.08
C SER A 394 -35.65 13.32 -28.41
N THR A 395 -35.53 12.40 -29.38
CA THR A 395 -35.95 12.44 -30.80
C THR A 395 -35.19 13.31 -31.80
N GLY A 396 -34.93 12.70 -32.97
CA GLY A 396 -34.90 13.40 -34.26
C GLY A 396 -33.53 13.41 -34.92
N GLY A 397 -33.40 12.68 -36.03
CA GLY A 397 -32.18 12.62 -36.82
C GLY A 397 -31.92 13.87 -37.65
N LEU A 398 -30.73 13.89 -38.26
CA LEU A 398 -30.45 14.14 -39.68
C LEU A 398 -28.93 14.00 -39.88
N ALA A 399 -28.54 13.63 -41.10
CA ALA A 399 -27.16 13.44 -41.52
C ALA A 399 -26.43 14.77 -41.66
N GLU A 400 -25.19 14.87 -41.16
CA GLU A 400 -24.27 15.96 -41.46
C GLU A 400 -23.07 15.39 -42.23
N THR A 401 -23.13 15.53 -43.56
CA THR A 401 -22.00 15.41 -44.48
C THR A 401 -21.29 16.75 -44.55
N GLY A 402 -19.98 16.84 -44.29
CA GLY A 402 -19.25 18.07 -44.58
C GLY A 402 -17.87 18.18 -43.95
N ASP A 403 -16.88 18.17 -44.82
CA ASP A 403 -15.44 18.26 -44.59
C ASP A 403 -14.95 19.71 -44.30
N SER A 404 -13.79 19.77 -43.67
CA SER A 404 -12.71 20.75 -43.82
C SER A 404 -12.81 22.17 -43.24
N SER A 405 -11.86 22.41 -42.32
CA SER A 405 -11.06 23.64 -42.19
C SER A 405 -11.75 24.94 -41.79
N ASN A 406 -11.51 25.37 -40.53
CA ASN A 406 -11.01 26.71 -40.17
C ASN A 406 -10.91 26.86 -38.64
N GLY A 407 -9.95 26.17 -38.04
CA GLY A 407 -9.47 26.47 -36.70
C GLY A 407 -8.47 27.62 -36.75
N ALA A 408 -8.95 28.87 -36.64
CA ALA A 408 -8.07 30.03 -36.40
C ALA A 408 -8.76 31.31 -35.90
N LEU A 409 -10.05 31.32 -35.52
CA LEU A 409 -10.73 32.55 -35.07
C LEU A 409 -11.79 32.30 -33.98
N LYS A 410 -11.39 31.76 -32.82
CA LYS A 410 -12.19 31.81 -31.57
C LYS A 410 -11.32 32.03 -30.32
N ALA A 411 -10.35 32.95 -30.41
CA ALA A 411 -9.50 33.31 -29.27
C ALA A 411 -9.45 34.83 -28.95
N LEU A 412 -10.34 35.65 -29.52
CA LEU A 412 -10.39 37.11 -29.24
C LEU A 412 -11.81 37.65 -28.99
N GLY A 413 -12.78 36.80 -28.64
CA GLY A 413 -14.20 37.16 -28.59
C GLY A 413 -14.88 37.20 -27.22
N LEU A 414 -14.16 37.12 -26.09
CA LEU A 414 -14.80 37.02 -24.77
C LEU A 414 -14.04 37.74 -23.65
N VAL A 415 -13.70 39.01 -23.85
CA VAL A 415 -13.27 39.94 -22.77
C VAL A 415 -14.12 41.23 -22.75
N ALA A 416 -15.21 41.32 -23.52
CA ALA A 416 -16.09 42.49 -23.54
C ALA A 416 -17.57 42.08 -23.41
N GLY A 417 -17.97 41.55 -22.26
CA GLY A 417 -19.34 41.03 -22.08
C GLY A 417 -19.94 41.09 -20.67
N THR A 418 -19.24 41.61 -19.66
CA THR A 418 -19.74 41.64 -18.27
C THR A 418 -19.45 42.95 -17.52
N ALA A 419 -19.30 44.07 -18.26
CA ALA A 419 -19.24 45.42 -17.69
C ALA A 419 -20.46 46.30 -18.01
N ILE A 420 -21.49 45.77 -18.67
CA ILE A 420 -22.64 46.56 -19.16
C ILE A 420 -23.94 46.40 -18.35
N LEU A 421 -24.00 45.54 -17.31
CA LEU A 421 -25.25 45.32 -16.57
C LEU A 421 -25.18 45.57 -15.06
N LEU A 422 -24.31 46.47 -14.60
CA LEU A 422 -24.33 47.02 -13.23
C LEU A 422 -23.94 48.52 -13.19
N GLY A 423 -24.33 49.30 -14.21
CA GLY A 423 -24.06 50.75 -14.29
C GLY A 423 -25.29 51.61 -14.60
N GLY A 424 -26.50 51.07 -14.43
CA GLY A 424 -27.75 51.68 -14.90
C GLY A 424 -28.67 52.26 -13.82
N ALA A 425 -28.19 52.56 -12.60
CA ALA A 425 -29.08 52.95 -11.50
C ALA A 425 -28.63 54.15 -10.65
N VAL A 426 -27.61 54.90 -11.04
CA VAL A 426 -27.20 56.10 -10.30
C VAL A 426 -26.75 57.18 -11.29
N PHE A 427 -27.68 57.86 -11.96
CA PHE A 427 -27.51 59.25 -12.47
C PHE A 427 -28.73 59.73 -13.26
N THR A 428 -29.92 59.69 -12.66
CA THR A 428 -31.04 60.53 -13.11
C THR A 428 -31.84 60.97 -11.88
N PHE A 429 -32.18 62.26 -11.81
CA PHE A 429 -32.86 62.97 -10.72
C PHE A 429 -32.00 63.64 -9.64
N MET A 430 -31.16 64.59 -10.08
CA MET A 430 -30.87 65.79 -9.30
C MET A 430 -31.39 67.02 -10.09
N PRO A 431 -32.37 67.79 -9.58
CA PRO A 431 -32.94 68.94 -10.28
C PRO A 431 -32.29 70.25 -9.82
N ARG A 432 -31.94 71.17 -10.75
CA ARG A 432 -32.20 72.62 -10.64
C ARG A 432 -31.58 73.46 -11.77
N LYS A 433 -32.46 74.29 -12.38
CA LYS A 433 -32.38 75.75 -12.70
C LYS A 433 -31.05 76.32 -13.25
N ARG A 434 -30.97 77.24 -14.23
CA ARG A 434 -31.86 78.11 -15.04
C ARG A 434 -30.92 78.92 -15.98
N THR A 435 -31.49 79.84 -16.77
CA THR A 435 -30.88 80.93 -17.59
C THR A 435 -30.46 80.51 -18.99
N ARG A 436 -30.87 81.20 -20.08
CA ARG A 436 -31.41 82.55 -20.24
C ARG A 436 -32.53 82.58 -21.28
#